data_AF-A0A848ZGT8-F1
#
_entry.id   AF-A0A848ZGT8-F1
#
_cell.length_a   1.000
_cell.length_b   1.000
_cell.length_c   1.000
_cell.angle_alpha   90.00
_cell.angle_beta   90.00
_cell.angle_gamma   90.00
#
_symmetry.space_group_name_H-M   'P 1'
#
loop_
_entity.id
_entity.type
_entity.pdbx_description
1 polymer ?
#
loop_
_entity_poly.entity_id
_entity_poly.type
_entity_poly.pdbx_seq_one_letter_code
_entity_poly.pdbx_strand_id
1 'polypeptide(L)'
;NFVAGDAQNLTDFLTGAYQLAIFEHPNLATSPDGPKVWQRIFRETAKLLDVNGAVVLTSFWLNDHIPAQRALERAGHEIIYNGRNRFPGKRFDTADNGEPLAFDKYIIVAKKSPSTP
;
A
#
# COMPACT_ATOMS: atom_id res chain seq x y z
N ASN A 1 -7.93 -16.84 -11.97
CA ASN A 1 -6.54 -16.97 -12.50
C ASN A 1 -5.59 -16.33 -11.52
N PHE A 2 -4.46 -16.98 -11.26
CA PHE A 2 -3.36 -16.42 -10.48
C PHE A 2 -2.17 -16.20 -11.41
N VAL A 3 -1.44 -15.11 -11.19
CA VAL A 3 -0.26 -14.73 -11.98
C VAL A 3 0.90 -14.57 -11.01
N ALA A 4 2.02 -15.24 -11.29
CA ALA A 4 3.26 -15.07 -10.56
C ALA A 4 4.17 -14.12 -11.34
N GLY A 5 4.64 -13.05 -10.71
CA GLY A 5 5.48 -12.04 -11.35
C GLY A 5 6.06 -11.04 -10.35
N ASP A 6 7.06 -10.28 -10.78
CA ASP A 6 7.62 -9.18 -9.99
C ASP A 6 6.66 -7.98 -10.05
N ALA A 7 6.11 -7.59 -8.91
CA ALA A 7 5.18 -6.46 -8.80
C ALA A 7 5.80 -5.11 -9.19
N GLN A 8 7.13 -5.02 -9.32
CA GLN A 8 7.79 -3.85 -9.90
C GLN A 8 7.53 -3.69 -11.41
N ASN A 9 6.96 -4.69 -12.06
CA ASN A 9 6.65 -4.74 -13.48
C ASN A 9 5.22 -5.25 -13.73
N LEU A 10 4.23 -4.87 -12.90
CA LEU A 10 2.87 -5.41 -13.01
C LEU A 10 2.27 -5.28 -14.42
N THR A 11 2.59 -4.20 -15.14
CA THR A 11 2.08 -3.97 -16.50
C THR A 11 2.60 -4.97 -17.55
N ASP A 12 3.68 -5.70 -17.27
CA ASP A 12 4.16 -6.79 -18.14
C ASP A 12 3.31 -8.07 -17.98
N PHE A 13 2.62 -8.21 -16.85
CA PHE A 13 1.90 -9.44 -16.47
C PHE A 13 0.38 -9.28 -16.51
N LEU A 14 -0.12 -8.06 -16.36
CA LEU A 14 -1.53 -7.75 -16.22
C LEU A 14 -1.96 -6.74 -17.29
N THR A 15 -3.12 -6.98 -17.88
CA THR A 15 -3.76 -6.07 -18.83
C THR A 15 -5.13 -5.64 -18.32
N GLY A 16 -5.57 -4.43 -18.64
CA GLY A 16 -6.90 -3.92 -18.31
C GLY A 16 -6.90 -2.91 -17.16
N ALA A 17 -8.10 -2.51 -16.74
CA ALA A 17 -8.34 -1.56 -15.65
C ALA A 17 -8.96 -2.28 -14.44
N TYR A 18 -8.29 -2.17 -13.30
CA TYR A 18 -8.68 -2.80 -12.04
C TYR A 18 -9.34 -1.78 -11.13
N GLN A 19 -10.38 -2.20 -10.42
CA GLN A 19 -11.12 -1.32 -9.51
C GLN A 19 -10.50 -1.24 -8.11
N LEU A 20 -9.68 -2.21 -7.73
CA LEU A 20 -9.12 -2.32 -6.39
C LEU A 20 -7.72 -2.93 -6.45
N ALA A 21 -6.78 -2.32 -5.74
CA ALA A 21 -5.48 -2.89 -5.39
C ALA A 21 -5.36 -2.98 -3.88
N ILE A 22 -4.84 -4.11 -3.38
CA ILE A 22 -4.65 -4.38 -1.96
C ILE A 22 -3.18 -4.62 -1.71
N PHE A 23 -2.60 -3.90 -0.75
CA PHE A 23 -1.22 -4.07 -0.31
C PHE A 23 -1.17 -4.37 1.18
N GLU A 24 -0.57 -5.50 1.51
CA GLU A 24 -0.37 -5.88 2.90
C GLU A 24 1.09 -5.60 3.29
N HIS A 25 1.24 -4.75 4.30
CA HIS A 25 2.47 -4.49 5.04
C HIS A 25 3.73 -4.12 4.22
N PRO A 26 3.71 -3.01 3.45
CA PRO A 26 4.91 -2.50 2.79
C PRO A 26 6.05 -2.19 3.76
N ASN A 27 7.22 -2.81 3.55
CA ASN A 27 8.43 -2.61 4.35
C ASN A 27 9.23 -1.37 3.92
N LEU A 28 8.62 -0.19 4.02
CA LEU A 28 9.18 1.07 3.53
C LEU A 28 10.30 1.65 4.40
N ALA A 29 10.21 1.56 5.71
CA ALA A 29 11.23 2.03 6.64
C ALA A 29 12.15 0.91 7.12
N THR A 30 11.66 -0.33 7.05
CA THR A 30 12.35 -1.52 7.58
C THR A 30 13.28 -2.19 6.57
N SER A 31 13.28 -1.76 5.29
CA SER A 31 14.20 -2.23 4.25
C SER A 31 14.93 -1.07 3.57
N PRO A 32 16.27 -1.13 3.40
CA PRO A 32 17.03 -0.09 2.70
C PRO A 32 16.52 0.22 1.29
N ASP A 33 16.12 -0.81 0.54
CA ASP A 33 15.60 -0.68 -0.82
C ASP A 33 14.08 -0.55 -0.88
N GLY A 34 13.39 -0.78 0.25
CA GLY A 34 11.93 -0.73 0.39
C GLY A 34 11.30 0.50 -0.28
N PRO A 35 11.76 1.73 0.01
CA PRO A 35 11.23 2.95 -0.59
C PRO A 35 11.23 2.94 -2.12
N LYS A 36 12.33 2.49 -2.74
CA LYS A 36 12.48 2.46 -4.20
C LYS A 36 11.58 1.40 -4.82
N VAL A 37 11.56 0.20 -4.24
CA VAL A 37 10.76 -0.93 -4.70
C VAL A 37 9.27 -0.58 -4.66
N TRP A 38 8.77 -0.15 -3.50
CA TRP A 38 7.35 0.17 -3.33
C TRP A 38 6.90 1.39 -4.12
N GLN A 39 7.75 2.40 -4.28
CA GLN A 39 7.42 3.53 -5.16
C GLN A 39 7.20 3.06 -6.61
N ARG A 40 8.00 2.10 -7.09
CA ARG A 40 7.81 1.50 -8.42
C ARG A 40 6.51 0.68 -8.48
N ILE A 41 6.25 -0.16 -7.49
CA ILE A 41 5.02 -0.96 -7.40
C ILE A 41 3.78 -0.06 -7.44
N PHE A 42 3.76 1.04 -6.67
CA PHE A 42 2.61 1.95 -6.65
C PHE A 42 2.42 2.69 -7.97
N ARG A 43 3.50 3.03 -8.69
CA ARG A 43 3.41 3.63 -10.03
C ARG A 43 2.87 2.64 -11.06
N GLU A 44 3.35 1.40 -11.05
CA GLU A 44 2.82 0.33 -11.91
C GLU A 44 1.34 0.08 -11.63
N THR A 45 0.96 0.07 -10.35
CA THR A 45 -0.43 -0.07 -9.93
C THR A 45 -1.29 1.08 -10.44
N ALA A 46 -0.83 2.33 -10.32
CA ALA A 46 -1.58 3.49 -10.79
C ALA A 46 -1.93 3.42 -12.29
N LYS A 47 -1.06 2.81 -13.11
CA LYS A 47 -1.32 2.59 -14.54
C LYS A 47 -2.45 1.58 -14.79
N LEU A 48 -2.54 0.57 -13.94
CA LEU A 48 -3.53 -0.51 -14.02
C LEU A 48 -4.83 -0.19 -13.30
N LEU A 49 -4.86 0.84 -12.45
CA LEU A 49 -6.03 1.21 -11.68
C LEU A 49 -6.98 2.05 -12.55
N ASP A 50 -8.26 1.69 -12.52
CA ASP A 50 -9.35 2.47 -13.13
C ASP A 50 -9.37 3.90 -12.57
N VAL A 51 -9.94 4.84 -13.33
CA VAL A 51 -10.06 6.24 -12.90
C VAL A 51 -10.84 6.39 -11.58
N ASN A 52 -11.78 5.49 -11.31
CA ASN A 52 -12.53 5.43 -10.06
C ASN A 52 -12.00 4.36 -9.08
N GLY A 53 -10.90 3.70 -9.45
CA GLY A 53 -10.33 2.62 -8.67
C GLY A 53 -9.66 3.09 -7.38
N ALA A 54 -9.50 2.15 -6.45
CA ALA A 54 -8.99 2.42 -5.12
C ALA A 54 -7.79 1.54 -4.74
N VAL A 55 -6.99 2.04 -3.81
CA VAL A 55 -5.95 1.32 -3.10
C VAL A 55 -6.37 1.15 -1.65
N VAL A 56 -6.22 -0.06 -1.12
CA VAL A 56 -6.23 -0.36 0.31
C VAL A 56 -4.84 -0.84 0.70
N LEU A 57 -4.23 -0.19 1.68
CA LEU A 57 -2.91 -0.53 2.18
C LEU A 57 -2.96 -0.68 3.69
N THR A 58 -2.44 -1.79 4.21
CA THR A 58 -2.37 -2.02 5.66
C THR A 58 -0.93 -2.03 6.17
N SER A 59 -0.74 -1.75 7.45
CA SER A 59 0.58 -1.69 8.09
C SER A 59 0.52 -2.14 9.55
N PHE A 60 1.61 -2.76 10.02
CA PHE A 60 1.75 -3.14 11.43
C PHE A 60 2.16 -1.97 12.32
N TRP A 61 3.03 -1.10 11.80
CA TRP A 61 3.73 -0.04 12.55
C TRP A 61 3.53 1.32 11.89
N LEU A 62 3.54 2.36 12.72
CA LEU A 62 3.46 3.73 12.24
C LEU A 62 4.67 4.13 11.37
N ASN A 63 5.84 3.54 11.64
CA ASN A 63 7.09 3.83 10.94
C ASN A 63 7.09 3.40 9.47
N ASP A 64 6.36 2.34 9.10
CA ASP A 64 6.14 1.98 7.69
C ASP A 64 4.91 2.68 7.11
N HIS A 65 3.90 2.91 7.95
CA HIS A 65 2.62 3.50 7.56
C HIS A 65 2.72 4.95 7.09
N ILE A 66 3.48 5.80 7.80
CA ILE A 66 3.67 7.21 7.40
C ILE A 66 4.39 7.33 6.05
N PRO A 67 5.52 6.62 5.82
CA PRO A 67 6.12 6.56 4.49
C PRO A 67 5.19 6.01 3.41
N ALA A 68 4.34 5.03 3.74
CA ALA A 68 3.38 4.46 2.78
C ALA A 68 2.40 5.49 2.26
N GLN A 69 1.85 6.33 3.15
CA GLN A 69 1.02 7.46 2.76
C GLN A 69 1.75 8.36 1.75
N ARG A 70 2.98 8.77 2.06
CA ARG A 70 3.76 9.66 1.19
C ARG A 70 4.10 9.02 -0.15
N ALA A 71 4.38 7.72 -0.16
CA ALA A 71 4.68 6.99 -1.37
C ALA A 71 3.46 6.87 -2.30
N LEU A 72 2.26 6.62 -1.74
CA LEU A 72 1.01 6.61 -2.49
C LEU A 72 0.68 7.98 -3.08
N GLU A 73 0.78 9.05 -2.27
CA GLU A 73 0.58 10.44 -2.72
C GLU A 73 1.51 10.78 -3.90
N ARG A 74 2.81 10.45 -3.78
CA ARG A 74 3.80 10.66 -4.86
C ARG A 74 3.58 9.78 -6.09
N ALA A 75 2.81 8.71 -5.97
CA ALA A 75 2.41 7.85 -7.08
C ALA A 75 1.10 8.30 -7.73
N GLY A 76 0.55 9.46 -7.33
CA GLY A 76 -0.67 10.01 -7.92
C GLY A 76 -1.95 9.45 -7.31
N HIS A 77 -1.92 9.05 -6.04
CA HIS A 77 -3.12 8.65 -5.31
C HIS A 77 -3.55 9.75 -4.33
N GLU A 78 -4.87 9.93 -4.20
CA GLU A 78 -5.50 10.80 -3.23
C GLU A 78 -5.91 9.99 -2.00
N ILE A 79 -5.43 10.39 -0.82
CA ILE A 79 -5.74 9.70 0.44
C ILE A 79 -7.13 10.10 0.93
N ILE A 80 -8.02 9.11 1.07
CA ILE A 80 -9.41 9.30 1.55
C ILE A 80 -9.51 9.00 3.03
N TYR A 81 -8.80 7.97 3.48
CA TYR A 81 -8.73 7.59 4.87
C TYR A 81 -7.32 7.16 5.22
N ASN A 82 -6.87 7.56 6.40
CA ASN A 82 -5.59 7.19 6.94
C ASN A 82 -5.68 7.17 8.46
N GLY A 83 -5.45 6.01 9.08
CA GLY A 83 -5.46 5.91 10.52
C GLY A 83 -5.36 4.49 11.04
N ARG A 84 -5.76 4.31 12.30
CA ARG A 84 -5.88 2.98 12.91
C ARG A 84 -7.01 2.22 12.26
N ASN A 85 -6.75 0.97 11.91
CA ASN A 85 -7.78 0.07 11.46
C ASN A 85 -8.73 -0.24 12.63
N ARG A 86 -10.04 -0.07 12.41
CA ARG A 86 -11.07 -0.40 13.39
C ARG A 86 -11.19 -1.90 13.62
N PHE A 87 -10.76 -2.71 12.65
CA PHE A 87 -10.83 -4.15 12.65
C PHE A 87 -9.44 -4.73 12.38
N PRO A 88 -8.47 -4.55 13.30
CA PRO A 88 -7.15 -5.12 13.13
C PRO A 88 -7.21 -6.65 13.20
N GLY A 89 -6.24 -7.31 12.59
CA GLY A 89 -6.06 -8.74 12.73
C GLY A 89 -5.55 -9.14 14.12
N LYS A 90 -5.15 -10.41 14.25
CA LYS A 90 -4.68 -10.96 15.53
C LYS A 90 -3.43 -10.21 16.02
N ARG A 91 -3.31 -10.05 17.34
CA ARG A 91 -2.04 -9.68 17.96
C ARG A 91 -1.05 -10.83 17.76
N PHE A 92 0.17 -10.51 17.37
CA PHE A 92 1.23 -11.49 17.17
C PHE A 92 2.43 -11.25 18.08
N ASP A 93 2.66 -10.02 18.54
CA ASP A 93 3.81 -9.71 19.39
C ASP A 93 3.61 -8.42 20.23
N THR A 94 4.68 -7.97 20.88
CA THR A 94 4.78 -6.71 21.64
C THR A 94 6.13 -6.08 21.34
N ALA A 95 6.15 -4.82 20.89
CA ALA A 95 7.38 -4.09 20.67
C ALA A 95 8.12 -3.80 22.00
N ASP A 96 9.40 -3.45 21.92
CA ASP A 96 10.26 -3.16 23.09
C ASP A 96 9.72 -2.03 23.98
N ASN A 97 8.93 -1.12 23.42
CA ASN A 97 8.25 -0.04 24.15
C ASN A 97 6.93 -0.48 24.82
N GLY A 98 6.60 -1.78 24.81
CA GLY A 98 5.38 -2.35 25.36
C GLY A 98 4.16 -2.26 24.45
N GLU A 99 4.29 -1.72 23.23
CA GLU A 99 3.18 -1.56 22.31
C GLU A 99 2.74 -2.92 21.70
N PRO A 100 1.45 -3.29 21.77
CA PRO A 100 0.96 -4.48 21.10
C PRO A 100 1.11 -4.39 19.57
N LEU A 101 1.71 -5.41 18.98
CA LEU A 101 1.82 -5.57 17.53
C LEU A 101 0.70 -6.49 17.03
N ALA A 102 -0.07 -5.99 16.07
CA ALA A 102 -1.20 -6.69 15.48
C ALA A 102 -1.18 -6.57 13.95
N PHE A 103 -1.67 -7.60 13.26
CA PHE A 103 -1.84 -7.56 11.81
C PHE A 103 -2.78 -6.40 11.43
N ASP A 104 -2.46 -5.73 10.32
CA ASP A 104 -3.31 -4.67 9.75
C ASP A 104 -3.71 -3.56 10.72
N LYS A 105 -2.83 -3.23 11.68
CA LYS A 105 -3.11 -2.27 12.76
C LYS A 105 -3.47 -0.88 12.23
N TYR A 106 -2.86 -0.48 11.12
CA TYR A 106 -3.15 0.77 10.42
C TYR A 106 -3.63 0.48 9.00
N ILE A 107 -4.44 1.38 8.47
CA ILE A 107 -5.01 1.28 7.13
C ILE A 107 -5.00 2.64 6.43
N ILE A 108 -4.66 2.61 5.14
CA ILE A 108 -4.79 3.70 4.19
C ILE A 108 -5.81 3.26 3.15
N VAL A 109 -6.77 4.12 2.86
CA VAL A 109 -7.65 4.01 1.69
C VAL A 109 -7.36 5.21 0.81
N ALA A 110 -7.01 4.97 -0.44
CA ALA A 110 -6.71 6.00 -1.42
C ALA A 110 -7.45 5.74 -2.73
N LYS A 111 -7.70 6.77 -3.52
CA LYS A 111 -8.19 6.66 -4.91
C LYS A 111 -7.12 7.12 -5.89
N LYS A 112 -7.25 6.72 -7.16
CA LYS A 112 -6.48 7.35 -8.23
C LYS A 112 -6.81 8.84 -8.31
N SER A 113 -5.80 9.71 -8.31
CA SER A 113 -6.03 11.14 -8.46
C SER A 113 -6.53 11.46 -9.88
N PRO A 114 -7.57 12.29 -10.05
CA PRO A 114 -8.12 12.65 -11.38
C PRO A 114 -7.12 13.35 -12.31
N SER A 115 -6.03 13.88 -11.76
CA SER A 115 -5.06 14.76 -12.43
C SER A 115 -3.78 14.05 -12.87
N THR A 116 -3.71 12.72 -12.81
CA THR A 116 -2.54 11.97 -13.29
C THR A 116 -2.80 11.55 -14.75
N PRO A 117 -2.10 12.14 -15.74
CA PRO A 117 -2.22 11.73 -17.14
C PRO A 117 -1.72 10.30 -17.37
#